data_AF-A0A945E6G6-F1
#
_entry.id   AF-A0A945E6G6-F1
#
_cell.length_a   1.000
_cell.length_b   1.000
_cell.length_c   1.000
_cell.angle_alpha   90.00
_cell.angle_beta   90.00
_cell.angle_gamma   90.00
#
_symmetry.space_group_name_H-M   'P 1'
#
loop_
_entity.id
_entity.type
_entity.pdbx_description
1 polymer ?
#
loop_
_entity_poly.entity_id
_entity_poly.type
_entity_poly.pdbx_seq_one_letter_code
_entity_poly.pdbx_strand_id
1 'polypeptide(L)'
;MDFTFSEDQRLFAATLRDILSADCPPEAVRSSWKHPDARIHGLWETLGGTGVLGMTVPESHEGLGMDAVDLVLLLEELGRAACPEPVAEHVAVAVPLLRDHGSAALRDRWLSRAATGDVVLTAGSPVDDLVLAASRADLMLLGVDGALHAVSADLVTCTAQQSVDASRRLARVAWTPSDETLLSDDPAVLEEWLDRGAWAAAAQAVGVAQQLLDMTVAYVADREQFGRPV
;
A
#
# COMPACT_ATOMS: atom_id res chain seq x y z
N MET A 1 11.75 12.39 -26.29
CA MET A 1 11.17 11.58 -25.21
C MET A 1 11.72 12.17 -23.93
N ASP A 2 10.84 12.64 -23.05
CA ASP A 2 11.19 13.23 -21.77
C ASP A 2 10.82 12.21 -20.68
N PHE A 3 11.77 11.86 -19.84
CA PHE A 3 11.62 10.87 -18.77
C PHE A 3 11.63 11.53 -17.38
N THR A 4 11.59 12.87 -17.34
CA THR A 4 11.65 13.60 -16.08
C THR A 4 10.27 13.71 -15.46
N PHE A 5 10.19 13.48 -14.15
CA PHE A 5 8.99 13.81 -13.37
C PHE A 5 8.76 15.32 -13.36
N SER A 6 7.49 15.72 -13.29
CA SER A 6 7.06 17.11 -13.15
C SER A 6 7.47 17.68 -11.79
N GLU A 7 7.41 19.01 -11.66
CA GLU A 7 7.66 19.69 -10.39
C GLU A 7 6.62 19.30 -9.33
N ASP A 8 5.36 19.16 -9.72
CA ASP A 8 4.26 18.77 -8.82
C ASP A 8 4.44 17.35 -8.28
N GLN A 9 4.81 16.38 -9.13
CA GLN A 9 5.09 15.00 -8.72
C GLN A 9 6.24 14.95 -7.69
N ARG A 10 7.31 15.72 -7.94
CA ARG A 10 8.45 15.80 -7.02
C ARG A 10 8.09 16.48 -5.71
N LEU A 11 7.29 17.55 -5.76
CA LEU A 11 6.84 18.27 -4.57
C LEU A 11 5.95 17.39 -3.69
N PHE A 12 5.08 16.59 -4.30
CA PHE A 12 4.23 15.69 -3.54
C PHE A 12 5.04 14.57 -2.86
N ALA A 13 5.97 13.96 -3.60
CA ALA A 13 6.89 12.98 -3.04
C ALA A 13 7.75 13.57 -1.89
N ALA A 14 8.26 14.79 -2.05
CA ALA A 14 8.99 15.48 -0.99
C ALA A 14 8.11 15.74 0.26
N THR A 15 6.84 16.09 0.06
CA THR A 15 5.88 16.27 1.16
C THR A 15 5.66 14.95 1.91
N LEU A 16 5.46 13.84 1.19
CA LEU A 16 5.34 12.52 1.80
C LEU A 16 6.62 12.11 2.53
N ARG A 17 7.79 12.40 1.94
CA ARG A 17 9.10 12.16 2.57
C ARG A 17 9.21 12.85 3.93
N ASP A 18 8.78 14.11 4.03
CA ASP A 18 8.83 14.88 5.25
C ASP A 18 7.89 14.30 6.32
N ILE A 19 6.65 13.94 5.93
CA ILE A 19 5.68 13.27 6.80
C ILE A 19 6.26 11.96 7.33
N LEU A 20 6.76 11.09 6.45
CA LEU A 20 7.31 9.79 6.86
C LEU A 20 8.56 9.92 7.71
N SER A 21 9.40 10.93 7.47
CA SER A 21 10.57 11.20 8.31
C SER A 21 10.18 11.64 9.73
N ALA A 22 9.07 12.37 9.87
CA ALA A 22 8.56 12.84 11.16
C ALA A 22 7.77 11.77 11.91
N ASP A 23 6.83 11.12 11.22
CA ASP A 23 5.81 10.26 11.83
C ASP A 23 6.17 8.76 11.74
N CYS A 24 7.00 8.37 10.76
CA CYS A 24 7.44 6.99 10.54
C CYS A 24 8.97 6.79 10.71
N PRO A 25 9.62 7.32 11.76
CA PRO A 25 11.04 7.05 12.00
C PRO A 25 11.26 5.56 12.35
N PRO A 26 12.49 5.01 12.23
CA PRO A 26 12.79 3.61 12.53
C PRO A 26 12.31 3.14 13.91
N GLU A 27 12.33 4.03 14.91
CA GLU A 27 11.83 3.79 16.27
C GLU A 27 10.32 3.58 16.31
N ALA A 28 9.56 4.31 15.49
CA ALA A 28 8.11 4.16 15.35
C ALA A 28 7.78 2.84 14.67
N VAL A 29 8.48 2.49 13.57
CA VAL A 29 8.35 1.19 12.88
C VAL A 29 8.61 0.04 13.85
N ARG A 30 9.71 0.08 14.62
CA ARG A 30 10.00 -0.97 15.63
C ARG A 30 8.97 -1.01 16.75
N SER A 31 8.40 0.13 17.14
CA SER A 31 7.36 0.19 18.16
C SER A 31 6.04 -0.38 17.66
N SER A 32 5.74 -0.24 16.37
CA SER A 32 4.54 -0.77 15.74
C SER A 32 4.47 -2.30 15.85
N TRP A 33 5.60 -3.00 15.90
CA TRP A 33 5.66 -4.46 16.04
C TRP A 33 4.92 -4.99 17.28
N LYS A 34 4.76 -4.16 18.31
CA LYS A 34 4.03 -4.49 19.55
C LYS A 34 2.53 -4.27 19.43
N HIS A 35 2.08 -3.48 18.45
CA HIS A 35 0.67 -3.25 18.19
C HIS A 35 0.06 -4.46 17.46
N PRO A 36 -1.16 -4.91 17.81
CA PRO A 36 -1.83 -6.02 17.13
C PRO A 36 -1.83 -5.86 15.59
N ASP A 37 -2.24 -4.70 15.09
CA ASP A 37 -2.27 -4.40 13.64
C ASP A 37 -0.99 -3.80 13.06
N ALA A 38 0.13 -3.81 13.79
CA ALA A 38 1.41 -3.23 13.38
C ALA A 38 1.38 -1.77 12.88
N ARG A 39 0.40 -0.98 13.31
CA ARG A 39 0.20 0.41 12.86
C ARG A 39 1.06 1.41 13.63
N ILE A 40 1.32 2.54 12.97
CA ILE A 40 1.83 3.73 13.64
C ILE A 40 0.64 4.60 13.99
N HIS A 41 0.57 5.03 15.25
CA HIS A 41 -0.57 5.82 15.72
C HIS A 41 -0.64 7.16 14.99
N GLY A 42 -1.78 7.47 14.38
CA GLY A 42 -2.03 8.73 13.67
C GLY A 42 -1.53 8.78 12.22
N LEU A 43 -0.63 7.90 11.80
CA LEU A 43 -0.01 7.98 10.48
C LEU A 43 -1.04 7.83 9.34
N TRP A 44 -1.95 6.87 9.45
CA TRP A 44 -3.01 6.68 8.44
C TRP A 44 -3.90 7.90 8.29
N GLU A 45 -4.28 8.50 9.43
CA GLU A 45 -5.08 9.70 9.48
C GLU A 45 -4.35 10.91 8.87
N THR A 46 -3.04 11.05 9.15
CA THR A 46 -2.19 12.05 8.49
C THR A 46 -2.16 11.87 6.97
N LEU A 47 -1.94 10.63 6.50
CA LEU A 47 -1.88 10.31 5.06
C LEU A 47 -3.21 10.54 4.33
N GLY A 48 -4.34 10.25 5.00
CA GLY A 48 -5.67 10.59 4.48
C GLY A 48 -5.86 12.11 4.37
N GLY A 49 -5.48 12.86 5.41
CA GLY A 49 -5.55 14.32 5.42
C GLY A 49 -4.67 15.01 4.35
N THR A 50 -3.62 14.35 3.87
CA THR A 50 -2.75 14.88 2.80
C THR A 50 -3.17 14.44 1.39
N GLY A 51 -4.24 13.65 1.26
CA GLY A 51 -4.75 13.16 -0.03
C GLY A 51 -3.98 11.98 -0.63
N VAL A 52 -3.03 11.39 0.11
CA VAL A 52 -2.23 10.24 -0.38
C VAL A 52 -3.11 9.01 -0.58
N LEU A 53 -4.10 8.81 0.28
CA LEU A 53 -5.01 7.65 0.20
C LEU A 53 -6.04 7.79 -0.95
N GLY A 54 -6.39 9.02 -1.33
CA GLY A 54 -7.30 9.33 -2.42
C GLY A 54 -6.65 9.51 -3.78
N MET A 55 -5.35 9.22 -3.92
CA MET A 55 -4.59 9.62 -5.09
C MET A 55 -5.14 9.04 -6.39
N THR A 56 -5.42 7.73 -6.42
CA THR A 56 -5.93 7.00 -7.59
C THR A 56 -7.46 6.91 -7.63
N VAL A 57 -8.13 7.46 -6.61
CA VAL A 57 -9.59 7.58 -6.57
C VAL A 57 -10.02 8.69 -7.56
N PRO A 58 -11.08 8.50 -8.35
CA PRO A 58 -11.59 9.55 -9.23
C PRO A 58 -12.07 10.79 -8.47
N GLU A 59 -11.98 11.97 -9.08
CA GLU A 59 -12.52 13.22 -8.53
C GLU A 59 -14.04 13.14 -8.25
N SER A 60 -14.78 12.34 -9.03
CA SER A 60 -16.22 12.09 -8.80
C SER A 60 -16.52 11.40 -7.47
N HIS A 61 -15.50 10.84 -6.83
CA HIS A 61 -15.55 10.20 -5.52
C HIS A 61 -14.53 10.87 -4.57
N GLU A 62 -14.33 12.18 -4.70
CA GLU A 62 -13.51 13.00 -3.78
C GLU A 62 -12.01 12.63 -3.76
N GLY A 63 -11.53 11.93 -4.79
CA GLY A 63 -10.11 11.64 -4.99
C GLY A 63 -9.36 12.66 -5.85
N LEU A 64 -8.11 12.34 -6.20
CA LEU A 64 -7.23 13.20 -7.02
C LEU A 64 -7.16 12.80 -8.49
N GLY A 65 -7.72 11.65 -8.87
CA GLY A 65 -7.76 11.19 -10.27
C GLY A 65 -6.39 10.92 -10.91
N MET A 66 -5.34 10.74 -10.09
CA MET A 66 -3.98 10.53 -10.55
C MET A 66 -3.73 9.09 -11.00
N ASP A 67 -2.64 8.88 -11.73
CA ASP A 67 -2.29 7.59 -12.32
C ASP A 67 -1.07 6.91 -11.67
N ALA A 68 -0.60 5.82 -12.28
CA ALA A 68 0.53 5.06 -11.79
C ALA A 68 1.86 5.85 -11.85
N VAL A 69 2.04 6.72 -12.85
CA VAL A 69 3.25 7.53 -12.99
C VAL A 69 3.33 8.56 -11.87
N ASP A 70 2.20 9.14 -11.47
CA ASP A 70 2.14 10.06 -10.33
C ASP A 70 2.46 9.34 -9.00
N LEU A 71 2.10 8.06 -8.89
CA LEU A 71 2.17 7.31 -7.62
C LEU A 71 3.54 6.69 -7.37
N VAL A 72 4.34 6.44 -8.42
CA VAL A 72 5.59 5.70 -8.31
C VAL A 72 6.57 6.32 -7.30
N LEU A 73 6.70 7.65 -7.30
CA LEU A 73 7.59 8.34 -6.36
C LEU A 73 7.10 8.24 -4.91
N LEU A 74 5.79 8.21 -4.69
CA LEU A 74 5.25 8.05 -3.34
C LEU A 74 5.46 6.61 -2.83
N LEU A 75 5.34 5.62 -3.72
CA LEU A 75 5.66 4.22 -3.38
C LEU A 75 7.15 4.04 -3.05
N GLU A 76 8.04 4.74 -3.76
CA GLU A 76 9.47 4.80 -3.40
C GLU A 76 9.66 5.40 -1.99
N GLU A 77 8.97 6.49 -1.64
CA GLU A 77 9.06 7.08 -0.30
C GLU A 77 8.52 6.16 0.80
N LEU A 78 7.43 5.44 0.54
CA LEU A 78 6.89 4.42 1.45
C LEU A 78 7.91 3.30 1.68
N GLY A 79 8.59 2.87 0.62
CA GLY A 79 9.69 1.90 0.69
C GLY A 79 10.88 2.42 1.50
N ARG A 80 11.33 3.66 1.22
CA ARG A 80 12.42 4.33 1.93
C ARG A 80 12.20 4.37 3.44
N ALA A 81 10.96 4.67 3.86
CA ALA A 81 10.60 4.75 5.27
C ALA A 81 10.29 3.39 5.93
N ALA A 82 10.28 2.30 5.15
CA ALA A 82 9.74 1.00 5.56
C ALA A 82 8.34 1.14 6.21
N CYS A 83 7.46 1.91 5.55
CA CYS A 83 6.15 2.25 6.08
C CYS A 83 5.32 0.97 6.34
N PRO A 84 4.78 0.79 7.56
CA PRO A 84 4.03 -0.41 7.92
C PRO A 84 2.55 -0.34 7.55
N GLU A 85 2.04 0.85 7.21
CA GLU A 85 0.67 1.08 6.79
C GLU A 85 0.41 0.46 5.40
N PRO A 86 -0.78 -0.13 5.14
CA PRO A 86 -1.08 -0.82 3.88
C PRO A 86 -1.39 0.14 2.72
N VAL A 87 -0.61 1.21 2.58
CA VAL A 87 -0.88 2.30 1.62
C VAL A 87 -0.71 1.83 0.18
N ALA A 88 0.30 1.00 -0.09
CA ALA A 88 0.54 0.47 -1.43
C ALA A 88 -0.60 -0.47 -1.87
N GLU A 89 -0.99 -1.38 -0.98
CA GLU A 89 -2.09 -2.32 -1.20
C GLU A 89 -3.41 -1.58 -1.41
N HIS A 90 -3.62 -0.49 -0.66
CA HIS A 90 -4.79 0.36 -0.77
C HIS A 90 -4.82 1.14 -2.10
N VAL A 91 -3.82 1.99 -2.34
CA VAL A 91 -3.85 3.04 -3.38
C VAL A 91 -3.36 2.52 -4.73
N ALA A 92 -2.40 1.58 -4.76
CA ALA A 92 -1.82 1.09 -6.01
C ALA A 92 -2.60 -0.11 -6.59
N VAL A 93 -3.30 -0.88 -5.73
CA VAL A 93 -3.92 -2.15 -6.10
C VAL A 93 -5.43 -2.15 -5.88
N ALA A 94 -5.88 -2.06 -4.63
CA ALA A 94 -7.30 -2.28 -4.31
C ALA A 94 -8.22 -1.17 -4.85
N VAL A 95 -7.84 0.09 -4.66
CA VAL A 95 -8.62 1.24 -5.18
C VAL A 95 -8.74 1.20 -6.71
N PRO A 96 -7.65 1.07 -7.49
CA PRO A 96 -7.77 1.01 -8.94
C PRO A 96 -8.60 -0.17 -9.46
N LEU A 97 -8.42 -1.37 -8.91
CA LEU A 97 -9.22 -2.53 -9.31
C LEU A 97 -10.71 -2.32 -9.01
N LEU A 98 -11.04 -1.75 -7.85
CA LEU A 98 -12.42 -1.42 -7.49
C LEU A 98 -13.01 -0.31 -8.38
N ARG A 99 -12.20 0.71 -8.70
CA ARG A 99 -12.56 1.81 -9.59
C ARG A 99 -12.88 1.31 -11.00
N ASP A 100 -12.03 0.45 -11.53
CA ASP A 100 -12.09 0.05 -12.94
C ASP A 100 -13.09 -1.10 -13.15
N HIS A 101 -13.20 -2.03 -12.19
CA HIS A 101 -14.00 -3.26 -12.35
C HIS A 101 -15.18 -3.39 -11.39
N GLY A 102 -15.28 -2.54 -10.37
CA GLY A 102 -16.39 -2.57 -9.42
C GLY A 102 -17.73 -2.18 -10.04
N SER A 103 -18.82 -2.71 -9.50
CA SER A 103 -20.16 -2.20 -9.82
C SER A 103 -20.31 -0.74 -9.35
N ALA A 104 -21.28 -0.01 -9.92
CA ALA A 104 -21.57 1.35 -9.46
C ALA A 104 -21.87 1.41 -7.95
N ALA A 105 -22.64 0.44 -7.45
CA ALA A 105 -22.95 0.34 -6.03
C ALA A 105 -21.71 0.12 -5.15
N LEU A 106 -20.74 -0.69 -5.60
CA LEU A 106 -19.49 -0.88 -4.88
C LEU A 106 -18.63 0.39 -4.88
N ARG A 107 -18.50 1.06 -6.04
CA ARG A 107 -17.74 2.31 -6.14
C ARG A 107 -18.31 3.41 -5.25
N ASP A 108 -19.61 3.65 -5.34
CA ASP A 108 -20.30 4.67 -4.55
C ASP A 108 -20.20 4.39 -3.03
N ARG A 109 -20.18 3.11 -2.64
CA ARG A 109 -20.08 2.70 -1.24
C ARG A 109 -18.68 2.91 -0.64
N TRP A 110 -17.63 2.72 -1.43
CA TRP A 110 -16.28 2.53 -0.91
C TRP A 110 -15.28 3.62 -1.33
N LEU A 111 -15.34 4.15 -2.55
CA LEU A 111 -14.25 4.97 -3.09
C LEU A 111 -14.07 6.31 -2.36
N SER A 112 -15.16 7.02 -2.02
CA SER A 112 -15.05 8.30 -1.30
C SER A 112 -14.47 8.11 0.11
N ARG A 113 -14.91 7.06 0.80
CA ARG A 113 -14.38 6.68 2.12
C ARG A 113 -12.94 6.18 2.05
N ALA A 114 -12.56 5.53 0.96
CA ALA A 114 -11.18 5.11 0.72
C ALA A 114 -10.29 6.34 0.51
N ALA A 115 -10.77 7.36 -0.20
CA ALA A 115 -10.03 8.59 -0.45
C ALA A 115 -9.67 9.35 0.83
N THR A 116 -10.58 9.41 1.79
CA THR A 116 -10.37 10.06 3.10
C THR A 116 -9.59 9.18 4.08
N GLY A 117 -9.46 7.88 3.82
CA GLY A 117 -8.92 6.90 4.75
C GLY A 117 -9.90 6.45 5.83
N ASP A 118 -11.20 6.78 5.73
CA ASP A 118 -12.26 6.30 6.64
C ASP A 118 -12.48 4.79 6.56
N VAL A 119 -12.02 4.17 5.47
CA VAL A 119 -11.90 2.72 5.30
C VAL A 119 -10.52 2.33 4.83
N VAL A 120 -10.11 1.13 5.19
CA VAL A 120 -8.89 0.51 4.69
C VAL A 120 -9.27 -0.55 3.67
N LEU A 121 -8.84 -0.37 2.42
CA LEU A 121 -8.87 -1.39 1.40
C LEU A 121 -7.51 -2.10 1.36
N THR A 122 -7.53 -3.41 1.12
CA THR A 122 -6.33 -4.19 0.82
C THR A 122 -6.63 -5.18 -0.32
N ALA A 123 -5.59 -5.71 -0.92
CA ALA A 123 -5.69 -6.77 -1.91
C ALA A 123 -4.80 -7.94 -1.49
N GLY A 124 -5.31 -9.16 -1.65
CA GLY A 124 -4.48 -10.36 -1.57
C GLY A 124 -3.49 -10.44 -2.74
N SER A 125 -2.71 -11.51 -2.75
CA SER A 125 -1.92 -11.91 -3.91
C SER A 125 -2.72 -12.89 -4.77
N PRO A 126 -2.68 -12.82 -6.11
CA PRO A 126 -3.27 -13.85 -6.97
C PRO A 126 -2.45 -15.15 -6.98
N VAL A 127 -1.24 -15.14 -6.42
CA VAL A 127 -0.30 -16.27 -6.48
C VAL A 127 -0.03 -16.94 -5.12
N ASP A 128 -0.59 -16.39 -4.03
CA ASP A 128 -0.50 -16.98 -2.69
C ASP A 128 -1.71 -16.63 -1.81
N ASP A 129 -1.87 -17.32 -0.68
CA ASP A 129 -3.04 -17.21 0.20
C ASP A 129 -2.87 -16.20 1.35
N LEU A 130 -1.87 -15.32 1.29
CA LEU A 130 -1.57 -14.36 2.35
C LEU A 130 -2.07 -12.98 1.97
N VAL A 131 -2.76 -12.34 2.92
CA VAL A 131 -3.32 -11.00 2.74
C VAL A 131 -2.69 -10.08 3.77
N LEU A 132 -2.04 -9.01 3.29
CA LEU A 132 -1.46 -7.99 4.15
C LEU A 132 -2.57 -7.13 4.76
N ALA A 133 -2.42 -6.84 6.05
CA ALA A 133 -3.31 -5.98 6.83
C ALA A 133 -4.79 -6.40 6.83
N ALA A 134 -5.07 -7.68 6.54
CA ALA A 134 -6.44 -8.20 6.47
C ALA A 134 -7.25 -7.94 7.76
N SER A 135 -6.63 -8.03 8.95
CA SER A 135 -7.32 -7.80 10.22
C SER A 135 -7.84 -6.37 10.39
N ARG A 136 -7.34 -5.43 9.61
CA ARG A 136 -7.68 -4.01 9.66
C ARG A 136 -8.47 -3.54 8.43
N ALA A 137 -8.46 -4.30 7.35
CA ALA A 137 -9.15 -3.92 6.14
C ALA A 137 -10.68 -4.04 6.29
N ASP A 138 -11.41 -3.03 5.82
CA ASP A 138 -12.87 -3.02 5.72
C ASP A 138 -13.36 -3.72 4.46
N LEU A 139 -12.55 -3.70 3.40
CA LEU A 139 -12.79 -4.38 2.13
C LEU A 139 -11.49 -5.03 1.63
N MET A 140 -11.59 -6.29 1.22
CA MET A 140 -10.48 -7.07 0.71
C MET A 140 -10.77 -7.51 -0.72
N LEU A 141 -9.82 -7.28 -1.63
CA LEU A 141 -9.86 -7.89 -2.95
C LEU A 141 -9.15 -9.25 -2.91
N LEU A 142 -9.90 -10.32 -3.15
CA LEU A 142 -9.45 -11.70 -2.94
C LEU A 142 -9.66 -12.54 -4.20
N GLY A 143 -8.73 -13.45 -4.47
CA GLY A 143 -8.77 -14.37 -5.60
C GLY A 143 -9.27 -15.75 -5.20
N VAL A 144 -10.11 -16.37 -6.03
CA VAL A 144 -10.50 -17.78 -5.93
C VAL A 144 -10.83 -18.31 -7.31
N ASP A 145 -10.32 -19.49 -7.66
CA ASP A 145 -10.64 -20.19 -8.92
C ASP A 145 -10.51 -19.33 -10.20
N GLY A 146 -9.57 -18.37 -10.23
CA GLY A 146 -9.38 -17.47 -11.37
C GLY A 146 -10.42 -16.35 -11.47
N ALA A 147 -11.06 -15.99 -10.35
CA ALA A 147 -11.92 -14.83 -10.24
C ALA A 147 -11.46 -13.91 -9.11
N LEU A 148 -11.65 -12.61 -9.31
CA LEU A 148 -11.43 -11.55 -8.36
C LEU A 148 -12.74 -11.18 -7.66
N HIS A 149 -12.70 -11.10 -6.34
CA HIS A 149 -13.85 -10.80 -5.50
C HIS A 149 -13.57 -9.61 -4.58
N ALA A 150 -14.59 -8.79 -4.34
CA ALA A 150 -14.60 -7.75 -3.33
C ALA A 150 -15.38 -8.25 -2.10
N VAL A 151 -14.68 -8.47 -1.00
CA VAL A 151 -15.22 -9.13 0.20
C VAL A 151 -15.10 -8.20 1.39
N SER A 152 -16.22 -7.84 2.00
CA SER A 152 -16.23 -6.97 3.18
C SER A 152 -15.78 -7.71 4.43
N ALA A 153 -15.23 -6.97 5.39
CA ALA A 153 -14.64 -7.55 6.61
C ALA A 153 -15.60 -8.40 7.45
N ASP A 154 -16.90 -8.12 7.40
CA ASP A 154 -17.94 -8.87 8.10
C ASP A 154 -18.24 -10.25 7.48
N LEU A 155 -17.76 -10.51 6.27
CA LEU A 155 -17.91 -11.78 5.56
C LEU A 155 -16.69 -12.69 5.67
N VAL A 156 -15.64 -12.26 6.38
CA VAL A 156 -14.37 -13.00 6.44
C VAL A 156 -14.00 -13.43 7.85
N THR A 157 -13.23 -14.51 7.93
CA THR A 157 -12.51 -14.91 9.14
C THR A 157 -11.01 -14.87 8.86
N CYS A 158 -10.30 -14.00 9.57
CA CYS A 158 -8.84 -13.87 9.43
C CYS A 158 -8.10 -14.75 10.45
N THR A 159 -7.15 -15.55 9.96
CA THR A 159 -6.20 -16.29 10.80
C THR A 159 -4.81 -15.69 10.64
N ALA A 160 -4.33 -15.01 11.68
CA ALA A 160 -3.01 -14.37 11.69
C ALA A 160 -1.88 -15.35 11.34
N GLN A 161 -0.93 -14.88 10.54
CA GLN A 161 0.26 -15.62 10.12
C GLN A 161 1.52 -14.90 10.57
N GLN A 162 2.59 -15.67 10.79
CA GLN A 162 3.89 -15.11 11.13
C GLN A 162 4.56 -14.52 9.89
N SER A 163 5.04 -13.29 10.01
CA SER A 163 5.88 -12.61 9.01
C SER A 163 7.31 -12.48 9.52
N VAL A 164 8.28 -12.51 8.60
CA VAL A 164 9.69 -12.18 8.92
C VAL A 164 9.80 -10.72 9.36
N ASP A 165 9.08 -9.84 8.68
CA ASP A 165 8.91 -8.45 9.09
C ASP A 165 7.64 -8.32 9.94
N ALA A 166 7.82 -8.12 11.24
CA ALA A 166 6.70 -7.96 12.17
C ALA A 166 5.93 -6.63 11.99
N SER A 167 6.41 -5.72 11.14
CA SER A 167 5.65 -4.54 10.72
C SER A 167 4.61 -4.87 9.63
N ARG A 168 4.79 -5.99 8.93
CA ARG A 168 3.89 -6.49 7.88
C ARG A 168 2.99 -7.59 8.43
N ARG A 169 1.76 -7.24 8.83
CA ARG A 169 0.79 -8.21 9.37
C ARG A 169 0.14 -9.00 8.24
N LEU A 170 0.36 -10.31 8.24
CA LEU A 170 -0.21 -11.24 7.27
C LEU A 170 -1.32 -12.05 7.93
N ALA A 171 -2.37 -12.37 7.18
CA ALA A 171 -3.36 -13.34 7.57
C ALA A 171 -3.75 -14.23 6.39
N ARG A 172 -4.20 -15.45 6.70
CA ARG A 172 -5.04 -16.23 5.78
C ARG A 172 -6.49 -15.80 6.00
N VAL A 173 -7.24 -15.66 4.92
CA VAL A 173 -8.61 -15.17 4.95
C VAL A 173 -9.56 -16.27 4.48
N ALA A 174 -10.46 -16.71 5.36
CA ALA A 174 -11.50 -17.67 5.03
C ALA A 174 -12.83 -16.92 4.78
N TRP A 175 -13.48 -17.24 3.67
CA TRP A 175 -14.73 -16.60 3.21
C TRP A 175 -15.43 -17.53 2.21
N THR A 176 -16.64 -17.19 1.77
CA THR A 176 -17.40 -17.99 0.79
C THR A 176 -17.70 -17.16 -0.45
N PRO A 177 -17.25 -17.60 -1.65
CA PRO A 177 -17.52 -16.91 -2.90
C PRO A 177 -19.02 -16.90 -3.24
N SER A 178 -19.48 -15.78 -3.79
CA SER A 178 -20.84 -15.60 -4.28
C SER A 178 -20.88 -14.57 -5.40
N ASP A 179 -21.97 -14.56 -6.18
CA ASP A 179 -22.22 -13.58 -7.23
C ASP A 179 -22.19 -12.13 -6.70
N GLU A 180 -22.57 -11.92 -5.43
CA GLU A 180 -22.55 -10.58 -4.80
C GLU A 180 -21.13 -10.07 -4.52
N THR A 181 -20.19 -11.00 -4.30
CA THR A 181 -18.77 -10.68 -4.05
C THR A 181 -17.95 -10.62 -5.33
N LEU A 182 -18.46 -11.17 -6.45
CA LEU A 182 -17.72 -11.26 -7.71
C LEU A 182 -17.47 -9.86 -8.27
N LEU A 183 -16.19 -9.52 -8.47
CA LEU A 183 -15.76 -8.28 -9.12
C LEU A 183 -15.49 -8.54 -10.61
N SER A 184 -14.73 -9.59 -10.93
CA SER A 184 -14.41 -9.99 -12.30
C SER A 184 -13.92 -11.44 -12.35
N ASP A 185 -14.27 -12.16 -13.41
CA ASP A 185 -13.70 -13.46 -13.79
C ASP A 185 -12.88 -13.37 -15.10
N ASP A 186 -12.60 -12.15 -15.57
CA ASP A 186 -11.79 -11.90 -16.77
C ASP A 186 -10.30 -12.12 -16.46
N PRO A 187 -9.62 -13.04 -17.17
CA PRO A 187 -8.18 -13.28 -17.02
C PRO A 187 -7.33 -12.01 -17.16
N ALA A 188 -7.73 -11.05 -17.99
CA ALA A 188 -7.00 -9.80 -18.15
C ALA A 188 -7.00 -8.95 -16.86
N VAL A 189 -8.05 -9.04 -16.06
CA VAL A 189 -8.14 -8.34 -14.76
C VAL A 189 -7.25 -8.99 -13.71
N LEU A 190 -7.06 -10.31 -13.77
CA LEU A 190 -6.12 -11.02 -12.90
C LEU A 190 -4.67 -10.67 -13.23
N GLU A 191 -4.35 -10.55 -14.53
CA GLU A 191 -3.04 -10.08 -15.00
C GLU A 191 -2.80 -8.64 -14.52
N GLU A 192 -3.78 -7.74 -14.68
CA GLU A 192 -3.70 -6.37 -14.17
C GLU A 192 -3.48 -6.32 -12.65
N TRP A 193 -4.21 -7.14 -11.88
CA TRP A 193 -4.06 -7.23 -10.43
C TRP A 193 -2.62 -7.63 -10.04
N LEU A 194 -2.07 -8.67 -10.69
CA LEU A 194 -0.70 -9.10 -10.47
C LEU A 194 0.31 -8.00 -10.85
N ASP A 195 0.13 -7.37 -12.01
CA ASP A 195 1.03 -6.34 -12.53
C ASP A 195 1.06 -5.12 -11.60
N ARG A 196 -0.08 -4.68 -11.07
CA ARG A 196 -0.16 -3.59 -10.09
C ARG A 196 0.59 -3.91 -8.81
N GLY A 197 0.39 -5.13 -8.28
CA GLY A 197 1.11 -5.59 -7.09
C GLY A 197 2.62 -5.67 -7.32
N ALA A 198 3.04 -6.25 -8.44
CA ALA A 198 4.45 -6.37 -8.82
C ALA A 198 5.11 -4.99 -9.01
N TRP A 199 4.44 -4.07 -9.69
CA TRP A 199 4.90 -2.70 -9.89
C TRP A 199 5.02 -1.95 -8.55
N ALA A 200 4.02 -2.04 -7.68
CA ALA A 200 4.05 -1.38 -6.37
C ALA A 200 5.19 -1.90 -5.48
N ALA A 201 5.37 -3.23 -5.46
CA ALA A 201 6.48 -3.86 -4.74
C ALA A 201 7.85 -3.46 -5.31
N ALA A 202 7.98 -3.36 -6.63
CA ALA A 202 9.21 -2.92 -7.28
C ALA A 202 9.55 -1.46 -6.93
N ALA A 203 8.58 -0.55 -6.94
CA ALA A 203 8.79 0.84 -6.55
C ALA A 203 9.21 0.96 -5.07
N GLN A 204 8.55 0.22 -4.17
CA GLN A 204 8.97 0.16 -2.76
C GLN A 204 10.40 -0.38 -2.61
N ALA A 205 10.77 -1.40 -3.38
CA ALA A 205 12.12 -1.97 -3.35
C ALA A 205 13.20 -0.96 -3.78
N VAL A 206 12.91 -0.09 -4.75
CA VAL A 206 13.80 1.03 -5.14
C VAL A 206 14.02 1.97 -3.95
N GLY A 207 12.94 2.37 -3.27
CA GLY A 207 13.01 3.20 -2.07
C GLY A 207 13.84 2.59 -0.94
N VAL A 208 13.61 1.31 -0.64
CA VAL A 208 14.39 0.55 0.34
C VAL A 208 15.87 0.50 -0.05
N ALA A 209 16.17 0.19 -1.31
CA ALA A 209 17.55 0.10 -1.80
C ALA A 209 18.28 1.44 -1.69
N GLN A 210 17.61 2.55 -2.03
CA GLN A 210 18.17 3.88 -1.89
C GLN A 210 18.47 4.22 -0.42
N GLN A 211 17.53 3.96 0.49
CA GLN A 211 17.74 4.21 1.93
C GLN A 211 18.90 3.38 2.49
N LEU A 212 19.02 2.11 2.10
CA LEU A 212 20.12 1.24 2.51
C LEU A 212 21.46 1.77 1.99
N LEU A 213 21.51 2.25 0.74
CA LEU A 213 22.70 2.85 0.17
C LEU A 213 23.09 4.12 0.92
N ASP A 214 22.15 5.03 1.15
CA ASP A 214 22.39 6.31 1.84
C ASP A 214 22.91 6.08 3.26
N MET A 215 22.29 5.18 4.01
CA MET A 215 22.73 4.80 5.35
C MET A 215 24.12 4.16 5.33
N THR A 216 24.40 3.32 4.33
CA THR A 216 25.71 2.67 4.20
C THR A 216 26.81 3.69 3.89
N VAL A 217 26.56 4.60 2.95
CA VAL A 217 27.50 5.68 2.59
C VAL A 217 27.79 6.58 3.78
N ALA A 218 26.74 6.99 4.51
CA ALA A 218 26.91 7.78 5.73
C ALA A 218 27.75 7.02 6.78
N TYR A 219 27.45 5.73 6.99
CA TYR A 219 28.16 4.92 7.97
C TYR A 219 29.64 4.73 7.62
N VAL A 220 29.99 4.41 6.38
CA VAL A 220 31.39 4.19 5.99
C VAL A 220 32.22 5.48 6.03
N ALA A 221 31.60 6.63 5.79
CA ALA A 221 32.27 7.93 5.91
C ALA A 221 32.69 8.23 7.36
N ASP A 222 31.85 7.88 8.34
CA ASP A 222 32.09 8.15 9.76
C ASP A 222 32.86 7.02 10.47
N ARG A 223 32.81 5.79 9.95
CA ARG A 223 33.39 4.61 10.60
C ARG A 223 34.89 4.50 10.32
N GLU A 224 35.71 4.69 11.35
CA GLU A 224 37.16 4.47 11.25
C GLU A 224 37.61 3.07 11.68
N GLN A 225 38.49 2.45 10.90
CA GLN A 225 39.29 1.29 11.28
C GLN A 225 40.72 1.43 10.77
N PHE A 226 41.71 1.01 11.57
CA PHE A 226 43.14 1.13 11.23
C PHE A 226 43.58 2.58 10.95
N GLY A 227 42.96 3.55 11.63
CA GLY A 227 43.33 4.97 11.54
C GLY A 227 42.86 5.69 10.27
N ARG A 228 41.86 5.14 9.57
CA ARG A 228 41.21 5.77 8.41
C ARG A 228 39.74 5.34 8.30
N PRO A 229 38.89 6.09 7.59
CA PRO A 229 37.56 5.61 7.18
C PRO A 229 37.64 4.28 6.44
N VAL A 230 36.64 3.42 6.62
CA VAL A 230 36.54 2.07 6.01
C VAL A 230 36.29 2.16 4.51
#